data_AF-A0A7C4P5X9-F1
#
_entry.id   AF-A0A7C4P5X9-F1
#
_cell.length_a   1.000
_cell.length_b   1.000
_cell.length_c   1.000
_cell.angle_alpha   90.00
_cell.angle_beta   90.00
_cell.angle_gamma   90.00
#
_symmetry.space_group_name_H-M   'P 1'
#
loop_
_entity.id
_entity.type
_entity.pdbx_description
1 polymer ?
#
loop_
_entity_poly.entity_id
_entity_poly.type
_entity_poly.pdbx_seq_one_letter_code
_entity_poly.pdbx_strand_id
1 'polypeptide(L)'
;MPELITHTIFAYLIRRRKWTIHFIIIFLFGAMLPDLVSRPFIVIFENFQYFFATFHTPIALILICYLISLLFADEIMKKVFLILLFGVLTHLFLDLFQINIKSQGYGWLFPFSNFDFQIGLFWAEDSILVLHWTIAIFLIDFLFEKRIIKLFSKNKE
;
A
#
# COMPACT_ATOMS: atom_id res chain seq x y z
N MET A 1 11.80 -2.70 -5.73
CA MET A 1 11.37 -1.45 -6.36
C MET A 1 11.19 -0.43 -5.26
N PRO A 2 11.80 0.76 -5.37
CA PRO A 2 11.60 1.87 -4.42
C PRO A 2 10.11 2.13 -4.15
N GLU A 3 9.27 1.85 -5.14
CA GLU A 3 7.80 1.87 -5.10
C GLU A 3 7.23 1.25 -3.82
N LEU A 4 7.54 -0.01 -3.50
CA LEU A 4 7.01 -0.66 -2.28
C LEU A 4 7.29 0.16 -1.02
N ILE A 5 8.50 0.70 -0.89
CA ILE A 5 8.89 1.53 0.25
C ILE A 5 8.12 2.85 0.21
N THR A 6 8.04 3.50 -0.95
CA THR A 6 7.30 4.75 -1.15
C THR A 6 5.82 4.59 -0.79
N HIS A 7 5.13 3.53 -1.23
CA HIS A 7 3.74 3.24 -0.88
C HIS A 7 3.57 2.98 0.61
N THR A 8 4.50 2.23 1.22
CA THR A 8 4.48 1.93 2.66
C THR A 8 4.69 3.19 3.49
N ILE A 9 5.63 4.06 3.11
CA ILE A 9 5.88 5.33 3.78
C ILE A 9 4.67 6.26 3.62
N PHE A 10 4.10 6.35 2.43
CA PHE A 10 2.91 7.16 2.20
C PHE A 10 1.76 6.70 3.09
N ALA A 11 1.48 5.40 3.12
CA ALA A 11 0.49 4.82 4.03
C ALA A 11 0.81 5.17 5.48
N TYR A 12 2.07 5.00 5.92
CA TYR A 12 2.47 5.39 7.27
C TYR A 12 2.13 6.85 7.58
N LEU A 13 2.43 7.79 6.66
CA LEU A 13 2.17 9.22 6.89
C LEU A 13 0.69 9.56 7.04
N ILE A 14 -0.20 8.88 6.31
CA ILE A 14 -1.65 9.10 6.37
C ILE A 14 -2.37 8.22 7.40
N ARG A 15 -1.64 7.37 8.13
CA ARG A 15 -2.21 6.46 9.13
C ARG A 15 -2.99 7.24 10.19
N ARG A 16 -4.04 6.62 10.73
CA ARG A 16 -4.70 7.19 11.92
C ARG A 16 -3.81 7.00 13.15
N ARG A 17 -3.30 8.09 13.71
CA ARG A 17 -2.42 8.09 14.90
C ARG A 17 -3.03 7.43 16.14
N LYS A 18 -4.36 7.33 16.25
CA LYS A 18 -5.06 6.66 17.37
C LYS A 18 -5.16 5.13 17.21
N TRP A 19 -4.75 4.58 16.07
CA TRP A 19 -4.78 3.12 15.88
C TRP A 19 -3.76 2.43 16.78
N THR A 20 -4.12 1.24 17.26
CA THR A 20 -3.18 0.36 17.95
C THR A 20 -2.08 -0.08 16.98
N ILE A 21 -0.93 -0.47 17.52
CA ILE A 21 0.19 -0.96 16.69
C ILE A 21 -0.22 -2.09 15.75
N HIS A 22 -1.08 -3.02 16.21
CA HIS A 22 -1.60 -4.11 15.40
C HIS A 22 -2.37 -3.60 14.16
N PHE A 23 -3.23 -2.60 14.32
CA PHE A 23 -3.97 -2.03 13.19
C PHE A 23 -3.09 -1.18 12.27
N ILE A 24 -2.05 -0.54 12.79
CA ILE A 24 -1.04 0.13 11.96
C ILE A 24 -0.30 -0.90 11.11
N ILE A 25 0.14 -2.01 11.69
CA ILE A 25 0.83 -3.08 10.94
C ILE A 25 -0.07 -3.64 9.84
N ILE A 26 -1.33 -3.95 10.16
CA ILE A 26 -2.30 -4.46 9.17
C ILE A 26 -2.51 -3.46 8.03
N PHE A 27 -2.61 -2.16 8.35
CA PHE A 27 -2.75 -1.12 7.33
C PHE A 27 -1.54 -1.01 6.41
N LEU A 28 -0.33 -0.98 6.99
CA LEU A 28 0.92 -0.94 6.23
C LEU A 28 1.07 -2.20 5.38
N PHE A 29 0.71 -3.36 5.93
CA PHE A 29 0.70 -4.61 5.19
C PHE A 29 -0.26 -4.57 4.00
N GLY A 30 -1.45 -3.97 4.17
CA GLY A 30 -2.37 -3.70 3.07
C GLY A 30 -1.76 -2.83 1.97
N ALA A 31 -0.99 -1.79 2.34
CA ALA A 31 -0.30 -0.93 1.38
C ALA A 31 0.88 -1.61 0.67
N MET A 32 1.43 -2.69 1.24
CA MET A 32 2.45 -3.53 0.60
C MET A 32 1.86 -4.65 -0.25
N LEU A 33 0.62 -5.03 0.03
CA LEU A 33 -0.01 -6.25 -0.46
C LEU A 33 0.00 -6.37 -2.00
N PRO A 34 -0.35 -5.33 -2.80
CA PRO A 34 -0.43 -5.45 -4.25
C PRO A 34 0.90 -5.88 -4.89
N ASP A 35 2.00 -5.30 -4.44
CA ASP A 35 3.34 -5.64 -4.90
C ASP A 35 3.77 -7.03 -4.41
N LEU A 36 3.45 -7.40 -3.17
CA LEU A 36 3.84 -8.69 -2.59
C LEU A 36 3.19 -9.89 -3.29
N VAL A 37 1.93 -9.74 -3.74
CA VAL A 37 1.17 -10.83 -4.38
C VAL A 37 1.41 -10.93 -5.89
N SER A 38 2.08 -9.95 -6.48
CA SER A 38 2.33 -9.88 -7.93
C SER A 38 3.82 -9.98 -8.25
N ARG A 39 4.63 -9.02 -7.82
CA ARG A 39 5.99 -8.80 -8.34
C ARG A 39 6.98 -9.94 -8.09
N PRO A 40 7.05 -10.56 -6.89
CA PRO A 40 7.91 -11.71 -6.68
C PRO A 40 7.61 -12.85 -7.66
N PHE A 41 6.33 -13.09 -7.92
CA PHE A 41 5.91 -14.15 -8.84
C PHE A 41 6.16 -13.80 -10.30
N ILE A 42 6.01 -12.53 -10.70
CA ILE A 42 6.39 -12.08 -12.04
C ILE A 42 7.90 -12.31 -12.28
N VAL A 43 8.74 -12.02 -11.28
CA VAL A 43 10.20 -12.22 -11.38
C VAL A 43 10.58 -13.70 -11.44
N ILE A 44 9.91 -14.56 -10.66
CA ILE A 44 10.21 -16.01 -10.61
C ILE A 44 9.61 -16.74 -11.83
N PHE A 45 8.43 -16.34 -12.29
CA PHE A 45 7.64 -17.01 -13.33
C PHE A 45 7.35 -16.06 -14.49
N GLU A 46 8.41 -15.60 -15.16
CA GLU A 46 8.33 -14.57 -16.22
C GLU A 46 7.33 -14.92 -17.34
N ASN A 47 7.22 -16.20 -17.72
CA ASN A 47 6.27 -16.68 -18.73
C ASN A 47 4.79 -16.45 -18.34
N PHE A 48 4.52 -16.26 -17.05
CA PHE A 48 3.18 -16.04 -16.49
C PHE A 48 3.00 -14.60 -15.98
N GLN A 49 3.84 -13.66 -16.42
CA GLN A 49 3.79 -12.26 -15.95
C GLN A 49 2.38 -11.64 -16.01
N TYR A 50 1.62 -11.90 -17.07
CA TYR A 50 0.26 -11.36 -17.22
C TYR A 50 -0.73 -11.97 -16.23
N PHE A 51 -0.58 -13.24 -15.90
CA PHE A 51 -1.40 -13.89 -14.89
C PHE A 51 -1.13 -13.27 -13.51
N PHE A 52 0.13 -13.14 -13.12
CA PHE A 52 0.48 -12.56 -11.82
C PHE A 52 0.23 -11.05 -11.74
N ALA A 53 0.28 -10.33 -12.85
CA ALA A 53 -0.12 -8.92 -12.91
C ALA A 53 -1.60 -8.74 -12.54
N THR A 54 -2.47 -9.71 -12.84
CA THR A 54 -3.91 -9.62 -12.49
C THR A 54 -4.17 -9.60 -10.99
N PHE A 55 -3.25 -10.13 -10.17
CA PHE A 55 -3.36 -10.04 -8.71
C PHE A 55 -3.16 -8.62 -8.16
N HIS A 56 -2.67 -7.69 -8.99
CA HIS A 56 -2.57 -6.27 -8.67
C HIS A 56 -3.88 -5.51 -8.96
N THR A 57 -4.89 -6.15 -9.56
CA THR A 57 -6.17 -5.48 -9.86
C THR A 57 -7.04 -5.26 -8.61
N PRO A 58 -7.89 -4.22 -8.55
CA PRO A 58 -8.70 -3.93 -7.37
C PRO A 58 -9.60 -5.10 -6.92
N ILE A 59 -10.19 -5.82 -7.88
CA ILE A 59 -11.10 -6.94 -7.59
C ILE A 59 -10.34 -8.12 -6.98
N ALA A 60 -9.18 -8.47 -7.55
CA ALA A 60 -8.33 -9.51 -7.00
C ALA A 60 -7.86 -9.14 -5.58
N LEU A 61 -7.48 -7.88 -5.37
CA LEU A 61 -7.01 -7.41 -4.06
C LEU A 61 -8.10 -7.35 -3.00
N ILE A 62 -9.35 -7.00 -3.36
CA ILE A 62 -10.49 -7.10 -2.44
C ILE A 62 -10.68 -8.55 -2.00
N LEU A 63 -10.61 -9.51 -2.93
CA LEU A 63 -10.72 -10.93 -2.62
C LEU A 63 -9.58 -11.39 -1.71
N ILE A 64 -8.33 -11.00 -2.00
CA ILE A 64 -7.17 -11.33 -1.17
C ILE A 64 -7.30 -10.73 0.23
N CYS A 65 -7.74 -9.47 0.35
CA CYS A 65 -8.00 -8.83 1.65
C CYS A 65 -9.04 -9.62 2.45
N TYR A 66 -10.10 -10.08 1.80
CA TYR A 66 -11.12 -10.90 2.42
C TYR A 66 -10.53 -12.24 2.91
N LEU A 67 -9.81 -12.96 2.04
CA LEU A 67 -9.15 -14.24 2.38
C LEU A 67 -8.19 -14.10 3.57
N ILE A 68 -7.39 -13.03 3.60
CA ILE A 68 -6.48 -12.76 4.73
C ILE A 68 -7.28 -12.46 6.01
N SER A 69 -8.39 -11.73 5.90
CA SER A 69 -9.21 -11.41 7.06
C SER A 69 -9.82 -12.65 7.73
N LEU A 70 -10.07 -13.73 6.98
CA LEU A 70 -10.57 -15.02 7.51
C LEU A 70 -9.58 -15.70 8.47
N LEU A 71 -8.32 -15.27 8.50
CA LEU A 71 -7.31 -15.77 9.45
C LEU A 71 -7.45 -15.15 10.86
N PHE A 72 -8.39 -14.22 11.05
CA PHE A 72 -8.62 -13.51 12.30
C PHE A 72 -9.96 -13.91 12.91
N ALA A 73 -10.09 -13.74 14.23
CA ALA A 73 -11.32 -14.03 14.95
C ALA A 73 -12.50 -13.18 14.45
N ASP A 74 -13.71 -13.74 14.49
CA ASP A 74 -14.94 -13.16 13.93
C ASP A 74 -15.20 -11.73 14.44
N GLU A 75 -14.86 -11.44 15.70
CA GLU A 75 -15.09 -10.13 16.33
C GLU A 75 -14.26 -9.01 15.69
N ILE A 76 -13.12 -9.36 15.08
CA ILE A 76 -12.19 -8.41 14.46
C ILE A 76 -12.07 -8.58 12.94
N MET A 77 -12.51 -9.70 12.37
CA MET A 77 -12.40 -10.03 10.94
C MET A 77 -12.82 -8.85 10.04
N LYS A 78 -14.03 -8.32 10.24
CA LYS A 78 -14.55 -7.19 9.44
C LYS A 78 -13.66 -5.94 9.55
N LYS A 79 -13.13 -5.68 10.75
CA LYS A 79 -12.25 -4.52 10.98
C LYS A 79 -10.90 -4.71 10.31
N VAL A 80 -10.33 -5.91 10.37
CA VAL A 80 -9.10 -6.27 9.67
C VAL A 80 -9.26 -6.12 8.16
N PHE A 81 -10.34 -6.68 7.60
CA PHE A 81 -10.68 -6.54 6.18
C PHE A 81 -10.70 -5.07 5.73
N LEU A 82 -11.42 -4.21 6.46
CA LEU A 82 -11.53 -2.80 6.10
C LEU A 82 -10.19 -2.05 6.21
N ILE A 83 -9.36 -2.40 7.19
CA ILE A 83 -8.04 -1.76 7.38
C ILE A 83 -7.06 -2.23 6.30
N LEU A 84 -7.05 -3.52 5.96
CA LEU A 84 -6.26 -4.06 4.84
C LEU A 84 -6.68 -3.39 3.53
N LEU A 85 -7.98 -3.36 3.26
CA LEU A 85 -8.52 -2.75 2.05
C LEU A 85 -8.17 -1.27 1.98
N PHE A 86 -8.22 -0.55 3.09
CA PHE A 86 -7.79 0.85 3.12
C PHE A 86 -6.30 0.99 2.78
N GLY A 87 -5.44 0.09 3.29
CA GLY A 87 -4.02 0.06 2.90
C GLY A 87 -3.84 -0.17 1.40
N VAL A 88 -4.53 -1.17 0.85
CA VAL A 88 -4.53 -1.46 -0.60
C VAL A 88 -4.97 -0.23 -1.40
N LEU A 89 -6.04 0.44 -0.99
CA LEU A 89 -6.53 1.62 -1.70
C LEU A 89 -5.51 2.75 -1.71
N THR A 90 -4.68 2.89 -0.67
CA THR A 90 -3.60 3.90 -0.65
C THR A 90 -2.46 3.56 -1.61
N HIS A 91 -2.18 2.27 -1.81
CA HIS A 91 -1.23 1.81 -2.82
C HIS A 91 -1.76 2.13 -4.22
N LEU A 92 -2.95 1.63 -4.55
CA LEU A 92 -3.61 1.86 -5.83
C LEU A 92 -3.80 3.37 -6.11
N PHE A 93 -4.12 4.16 -5.09
CA PHE A 93 -4.22 5.61 -5.24
C PHE A 93 -2.92 6.25 -5.72
N LEU A 94 -1.77 5.80 -5.23
CA LEU A 94 -0.48 6.29 -5.70
C LEU A 94 -0.16 5.80 -7.11
N ASP A 95 -0.52 4.56 -7.41
CA ASP A 95 -0.37 3.96 -8.74
C ASP A 95 -1.13 4.72 -9.83
N LEU A 96 -2.28 5.35 -9.49
CA LEU A 96 -2.96 6.26 -10.42
C LEU A 96 -2.04 7.35 -10.97
N PHE A 97 -1.05 7.79 -10.21
CA PHE A 97 -0.13 8.86 -10.61
C PHE A 97 1.11 8.35 -11.35
N GLN A 98 1.30 7.04 -11.48
CA GLN A 98 2.43 6.46 -12.21
C GLN A 98 2.15 6.37 -13.71
N ILE A 99 3.22 6.49 -14.50
CA ILE A 99 3.25 6.21 -15.94
C ILE A 99 3.87 4.82 -16.11
N ASN A 100 3.14 3.91 -16.76
CA ASN A 100 3.65 2.58 -17.12
C ASN A 100 3.91 2.46 -18.63
N ILE A 101 5.09 1.96 -19.00
CA ILE A 101 5.58 1.88 -20.40
C ILE A 101 4.84 0.81 -21.23
N LYS A 102 4.33 -0.25 -20.60
CA LYS A 102 3.81 -1.45 -21.30
C LYS A 102 2.28 -1.54 -21.28
N SER A 103 1.54 -0.55 -21.80
CA SER A 103 0.13 -0.64 -22.29
C SER A 103 -0.86 -1.58 -21.58
N GLN A 104 -0.66 -1.80 -20.29
CA GLN A 104 -1.45 -2.55 -19.34
C GLN A 104 -1.30 -1.75 -18.07
N GLY A 105 -1.99 -0.62 -17.97
CA GLY A 105 -2.15 -0.03 -16.66
C GLY A 105 -2.98 -0.95 -15.77
N TYR A 106 -3.35 -0.46 -14.60
CA TYR A 106 -3.66 -1.30 -13.43
C TYR A 106 -4.96 -2.13 -13.54
N GLY A 107 -5.64 -2.11 -14.69
CA GLY A 107 -6.81 -2.94 -14.94
C GLY A 107 -7.90 -2.71 -13.89
N TRP A 108 -8.25 -1.45 -13.65
CA TRP A 108 -9.12 -1.02 -12.54
C TRP A 108 -10.43 -1.79 -12.46
N LEU A 109 -10.98 -2.15 -13.61
CA LEU A 109 -12.25 -2.86 -13.75
C LEU A 109 -12.08 -4.30 -14.26
N PHE A 110 -10.86 -4.81 -14.35
CA PHE A 110 -10.62 -6.20 -14.74
C PHE A 110 -11.20 -7.16 -13.69
N PRO A 111 -11.91 -8.25 -14.07
CA PRO A 111 -12.06 -8.81 -15.41
C PRO A 111 -13.28 -8.33 -16.20
N PHE A 112 -14.07 -7.38 -15.69
CA PHE A 112 -15.29 -6.91 -16.34
C PHE A 112 -15.02 -5.96 -17.51
N SER A 113 -13.91 -5.23 -17.47
CA SER A 113 -13.49 -4.32 -18.52
C SER A 113 -11.97 -4.21 -18.58
N ASN A 114 -11.43 -4.03 -19.79
CA ASN A 114 -10.03 -3.66 -20.01
C ASN A 114 -9.82 -2.14 -19.92
N PHE A 115 -10.71 -1.44 -19.20
CA PHE A 115 -10.58 -0.02 -18.96
C PHE A 115 -9.30 0.24 -18.19
N ASP A 116 -8.44 1.05 -18.82
CA ASP A 116 -7.17 1.44 -18.28
C ASP A 116 -7.17 2.96 -18.06
N PHE A 117 -6.80 3.35 -16.85
CA PHE A 117 -6.78 4.75 -16.44
C PHE A 117 -5.58 5.02 -15.57
N GLN A 118 -4.83 6.06 -15.94
CA GLN A 118 -3.72 6.60 -15.18
C GLN A 118 -3.71 8.13 -15.39
N ILE A 119 -3.38 8.86 -14.33
CA ILE A 119 -3.15 10.31 -14.35
C ILE A 119 -1.75 10.59 -14.93
N GLY A 120 -0.76 9.76 -14.58
CA GLY A 120 0.57 9.79 -15.18
C GLY A 120 1.38 11.06 -14.86
N LEU A 121 1.69 11.30 -13.58
CA LEU A 121 2.52 12.41 -13.12
C LEU A 121 4.02 12.10 -13.10
N PHE A 122 4.40 10.85 -12.87
CA PHE A 122 5.80 10.44 -12.77
C PHE A 122 6.00 9.02 -13.30
N TRP A 123 7.20 8.69 -13.75
CA TRP A 123 7.52 7.33 -14.19
C TRP A 123 7.69 6.40 -12.99
N ALA A 124 7.37 5.13 -13.17
CA ALA A 124 7.60 4.11 -12.13
C ALA A 124 9.07 4.06 -11.68
N GLU A 125 10.00 4.29 -12.61
CA GLU A 125 11.44 4.34 -12.35
C GLU A 125 11.86 5.59 -11.56
N ASP A 126 11.09 6.68 -11.63
CA ASP A 126 11.34 7.93 -10.89
C ASP A 126 11.03 7.81 -9.39
N SER A 127 10.46 6.68 -8.95
CA SER A 127 10.20 6.40 -7.55
C SER A 127 11.46 6.50 -6.67
N ILE A 128 12.66 6.30 -7.24
CA ILE A 128 13.94 6.57 -6.58
C ILE A 128 14.05 8.04 -6.18
N LEU A 129 13.69 8.98 -7.06
CA LEU A 129 13.80 10.41 -6.79
C LEU A 129 12.84 10.84 -5.66
N VAL A 130 11.64 10.29 -5.65
CA VAL A 130 10.61 10.55 -4.62
C VAL A 130 10.95 9.87 -3.27
N LEU A 131 11.72 8.78 -3.30
CA LEU A 131 12.09 8.02 -2.10
C LEU A 131 12.83 8.88 -1.07
N HIS A 132 13.79 9.70 -1.50
CA HIS A 132 14.59 10.53 -0.58
C HIS A 132 13.70 11.52 0.20
N TRP A 133 12.75 12.15 -0.50
CA TRP A 133 11.81 13.09 0.10
C TRP A 133 10.83 12.39 1.04
N THR A 134 10.31 11.23 0.66
CA THR A 134 9.39 10.46 1.51
C THR A 134 10.09 9.93 2.76
N ILE A 135 11.34 9.47 2.67
CA ILE A 135 12.15 9.11 3.85
C ILE A 135 12.39 10.33 4.75
N ALA A 136 12.73 11.49 4.20
CA ALA A 136 12.94 12.69 4.99
C ALA A 136 11.67 13.10 5.76
N ILE A 137 10.51 13.09 5.09
CA ILE A 137 9.21 13.39 5.71
C ILE A 137 8.87 12.35 6.79
N PHE A 138 9.11 11.07 6.53
CA PHE A 138 8.93 10.00 7.50
C PHE A 138 9.78 10.23 8.76
N LEU A 139 11.07 10.54 8.61
CA LEU A 139 11.97 10.80 9.74
C LEU A 139 11.50 12.02 10.55
N ILE A 140 11.04 13.08 9.87
CA ILE A 140 10.50 14.26 10.55
C ILE A 140 9.24 13.90 11.35
N ASP A 141 8.25 13.23 10.75
CA ASP A 141 7.02 12.79 11.43
C ASP A 141 7.34 11.91 12.65
N PHE A 142 8.23 10.94 12.46
CA PHE A 142 8.65 10.00 13.51
C PHE A 142 9.34 10.70 14.69
N LEU A 143 10.24 11.65 14.42
CA LEU A 143 10.91 12.44 15.46
C LEU A 143 9.93 13.37 16.18
N PHE A 144 8.99 13.98 15.45
CA PHE A 144 7.97 14.85 16.04
C PHE A 144 7.03 14.07 16.97
N GLU A 145 6.58 12.89 16.56
CA GLU A 145 5.72 12.02 17.36
C GLU A 145 6.40 11.62 18.67
N LYS A 146 7.68 11.20 18.61
CA LYS A 146 8.46 10.90 19.81
C LYS A 146 8.60 12.09 20.75
N ARG A 147 8.84 13.29 20.20
CA ARG A 147 8.98 14.51 20.99
C ARG A 147 7.68 14.89 21.70
N ILE A 148 6.54 14.77 21.03
CA ILE A 148 5.22 15.03 21.61
C ILE A 148 4.94 14.07 22.76
N ILE A 149 5.14 12.76 22.57
CA ILE A 149 4.93 11.76 23.62
C ILE A 149 5.79 12.07 24.85
N LYS A 150 7.07 12.44 24.64
CA LYS A 150 7.99 12.81 25.73
C LYS A 150 7.57 14.09 26.47
N LEU A 151 6.99 15.08 25.79
CA LEU A 151 6.49 16.31 26.43
C LEU A 151 5.25 16.03 27.29
N PHE A 152 4.33 15.19 26.81
CA PHE A 152 3.14 14.82 27.56
C PHE A 152 3.41 13.88 28.74
N SER A 153 4.47 13.06 28.69
CA SER A 153 4.89 12.26 29.85
C SER A 153 5.51 13.12 30.95
N LYS A 154 6.24 14.18 30.59
CA LYS A 154 6.95 15.05 31.54
C LYS A 154 6.02 16.01 32.29
N ASN A 155 4.85 16.33 31.76
CA ASN A 155 3.84 17.18 32.41
C ASN A 155 2.92 16.40 33.38
N LYS A 156 3.13 15.10 33.59
CA LYS A 156 2.36 14.26 34.51
C LYS A 156 3.13 13.90 35.80
N GLU A 157 4.38 14.32 35.91
CA GLU A 157 5.22 14.25 37.12
C GLU A 157 5.21 15.61 37.83
#